data_AF-A0A966LQU0-F1
#
_entry.id   AF-A0A966LQU0-F1
#
_cell.length_a   1.000
_cell.length_b   1.000
_cell.length_c   1.000
_cell.angle_alpha   90.00
_cell.angle_beta   90.00
_cell.angle_gamma   90.00
#
_symmetry.space_group_name_H-M   'P 1'
#
loop_
_entity.id
_entity.type
_entity.pdbx_description
1 polymer ?
#
loop_
_entity_poly.entity_id
_entity_poly.type
_entity_poly.pdbx_seq_one_letter_code
_entity_poly.pdbx_strand_id
1 'polypeptide(L)' 'MSKGPVSQFIEHHYRHFNAAALVDAAKGYETHLLEGGKMLVSLAGAMSTAELGISLAEMIRQDKVAIISCTGANLEEDV' A
#
# COMPACT_ATOMS: atom_id res chain seq x y z
N MET A 1 -5.29 -18.05 1.50
CA MET A 1 -4.77 -17.98 0.11
C MET A 1 -3.26 -18.19 0.16
N SER A 2 -2.68 -18.93 -0.80
CA SER A 2 -1.23 -19.04 -0.90
C SER A 2 -0.63 -17.68 -1.28
N LYS A 3 0.40 -17.22 -0.56
CA LYS A 3 1.09 -15.96 -0.88
C LYS A 3 1.81 -16.07 -2.23
N GLY A 4 1.74 -15.02 -3.04
CA GLY A 4 2.33 -14.99 -4.39
C GLY A 4 3.87 -14.96 -4.39
N PRO A 5 4.49 -15.11 -5.58
CA PRO A 5 5.95 -15.20 -5.71
C PRO A 5 6.68 -13.96 -5.15
N VAL A 6 6.12 -12.76 -5.28
CA VAL A 6 6.69 -11.52 -4.72
C VAL A 6 6.71 -11.56 -3.20
N SER A 7 5.60 -11.99 -2.57
CA SER A 7 5.52 -12.13 -1.12
C SER A 7 6.52 -13.16 -0.60
N GLN A 8 6.66 -14.30 -1.28
CA GLN A 8 7.64 -15.34 -0.92
C GLN A 8 9.08 -14.82 -1.04
N PHE A 9 9.38 -14.08 -2.10
CA PHE A 9 10.68 -13.43 -2.29
C PHE A 9 10.98 -12.45 -1.14
N ILE A 10 10.05 -11.55 -0.84
CA ILE A 10 10.20 -10.56 0.24
C ILE A 10 10.40 -11.26 1.58
N GLU A 11 9.56 -12.23 1.93
CA GLU A 11 9.69 -12.98 3.20
C GLU A 11 11.01 -13.74 3.31
N HIS A 12 11.53 -14.27 2.19
CA HIS A 12 12.81 -14.97 2.19
C HIS A 12 14.01 -14.03 2.34
N HIS A 13 14.03 -12.92 1.59
CA HIS A 13 15.22 -12.07 1.45
C HIS A 13 15.26 -10.87 2.40
N TYR A 14 14.11 -10.29 2.78
CA TYR A 14 14.07 -8.99 3.45
C TYR A 14 14.02 -9.15 4.98
N ARG A 15 15.14 -9.54 5.58
CA ARG A 15 15.21 -9.93 7.00
C ARG A 15 15.77 -8.90 7.98
N HIS A 16 16.42 -7.84 7.49
CA HIS A 16 17.14 -6.90 8.35
C HIS A 16 16.92 -5.44 7.93
N PHE A 17 17.10 -4.53 8.89
CA PHE A 17 17.03 -3.08 8.70
C PHE A 17 15.75 -2.64 7.97
N ASN A 18 15.86 -1.73 7.01
CA ASN A 18 14.73 -1.20 6.24
C ASN A 18 14.02 -2.27 5.42
N ALA A 19 14.69 -3.36 5.05
CA ALA A 19 14.07 -4.45 4.32
C ALA A 19 13.05 -5.19 5.21
N ALA A 20 13.40 -5.46 6.47
CA ALA A 20 12.47 -6.08 7.44
C ALA A 20 11.23 -5.19 7.68
N ALA A 21 11.43 -3.87 7.72
CA ALA A 21 10.32 -2.92 7.93
C ALA A 21 9.22 -3.06 6.85
N LEU A 22 9.58 -3.42 5.61
CA LEU A 22 8.59 -3.69 4.55
C LEU A 22 7.72 -4.92 4.90
N VAL A 23 8.34 -5.99 5.40
CA VAL A 23 7.64 -7.22 5.80
C VAL A 23 6.69 -6.93 6.96
N ASP A 24 7.18 -6.20 7.95
CA ASP A 24 6.41 -5.84 9.14
C ASP A 24 5.23 -4.93 8.79
N ALA A 25 5.43 -3.94 7.92
CA ALA A 25 4.37 -3.08 7.43
C ALA A 25 3.29 -3.86 6.65
N ALA A 26 3.70 -4.77 5.77
CA ALA A 26 2.78 -5.60 5.00
C ALA A 26 1.91 -6.49 5.90
N LYS A 27 2.53 -7.18 6.87
CA LYS A 27 1.82 -8.01 7.86
C LYS A 27 0.92 -7.17 8.76
N GLY A 28 1.40 -6.02 9.23
CA GLY A 28 0.62 -5.12 10.07
C GLY A 28 -0.63 -4.60 9.35
N TYR A 29 -0.51 -4.28 8.06
CA TYR A 29 -1.65 -3.88 7.25
C TYR A 29 -2.65 -5.02 7.02
N GLU A 30 -2.18 -6.23 6.70
CA GLU A 30 -3.04 -7.42 6.61
C GLU A 30 -3.84 -7.63 7.91
N THR A 31 -3.18 -7.57 9.07
CA THR A 31 -3.83 -7.69 10.38
C THR A 31 -4.86 -6.58 10.62
N HIS A 32 -4.50 -5.32 10.37
CA HIS A 32 -5.41 -4.17 10.52
C HIS A 32 -6.71 -4.36 9.73
N LEU A 33 -6.61 -4.85 8.49
CA LEU A 33 -7.79 -5.14 7.67
C LEU A 33 -8.60 -6.34 8.20
N LEU A 34 -7.94 -7.40 8.64
CA LEU A 34 -8.60 -8.59 9.21
C LEU A 34 -9.39 -8.26 10.49
N GLU A 35 -8.90 -7.29 11.27
CA GLU A 35 -9.57 -6.78 12.47
C GLU A 35 -10.71 -5.79 12.16
N GLY A 36 -11.02 -5.55 10.88
CA GLY A 36 -12.08 -4.64 10.45
C GLY A 36 -11.67 -3.16 10.48
N GLY A 37 -10.37 -2.88 10.64
CA GLY A 37 -9.81 -1.54 10.59
C GLY A 37 -9.98 -0.88 9.21
N LYS A 38 -10.17 0.44 9.21
CA LYS A 38 -10.21 1.25 7.98
C LYS A 38 -8.86 1.91 7.74
N MET A 39 -8.38 1.88 6.50
CA MET A 39 -7.07 2.40 6.13
C MET A 39 -7.18 3.82 5.57
N LEU A 40 -6.39 4.73 6.13
CA LEU A 40 -6.13 6.06 5.59
C LEU A 40 -4.74 6.07 4.94
N VAL A 41 -4.66 6.57 3.71
CA VAL A 41 -3.40 6.74 2.98
C VAL A 41 -3.11 8.22 2.81
N SER A 42 -1.96 8.68 3.29
CA SER A 42 -1.46 10.03 3.04
C SER A 42 -0.45 10.01 1.89
N LEU A 43 -0.72 10.75 0.82
CA LEU A 43 0.11 10.79 -0.39
C LEU A 43 0.79 12.15 -0.56
N ALA A 44 2.08 12.10 -0.92
CA ALA A 44 2.83 13.28 -1.33
C ALA A 44 2.60 13.58 -2.82
N GLY A 45 2.79 14.83 -3.23
CA GLY A 45 2.50 15.28 -4.60
C GLY A 45 3.20 14.47 -5.69
N ALA A 46 4.49 14.17 -5.55
CA ALA A 46 5.25 13.43 -6.58
C ALA A 46 4.81 11.97 -6.81
N MET A 47 3.88 11.45 -6.02
CA MET A 47 3.42 10.07 -6.11
C MET A 47 2.51 9.82 -7.33
N SER A 48 1.77 10.82 -7.82
CA SER A 48 0.95 10.72 -9.05
C SER A 48 1.82 10.63 -10.29
N THR A 49 2.90 11.41 -10.36
CA THR A 49 3.90 11.31 -11.44
C THR A 49 4.58 9.92 -11.50
N ALA A 50 4.67 9.23 -10.36
CA ALA A 50 5.17 7.86 -10.28
C ALA A 50 4.10 6.80 -10.60
N GLU A 51 2.91 7.21 -11.03
CA GLU A 51 1.76 6.38 -11.39
C GLU A 51 1.30 5.42 -10.28
N LEU A 52 1.51 5.78 -9.01
CA LEU A 52 1.05 4.97 -7.87
C LEU A 52 -0.47 4.83 -7.84
N GLY A 53 -1.20 5.74 -8.48
CA GLY A 53 -2.64 5.67 -8.69
C GLY A 53 -3.10 4.35 -9.32
N ILE A 54 -2.33 3.74 -10.23
CA ILE A 54 -2.69 2.46 -10.88
C ILE A 54 -2.81 1.33 -9.84
N SER A 55 -1.82 1.21 -8.96
CA SER A 55 -1.80 0.20 -7.90
C SER A 55 -2.82 0.52 -6.81
N LEU A 56 -2.94 1.80 -6.46
CA LEU A 56 -3.84 2.26 -5.41
C LEU A 56 -5.31 2.09 -5.81
N ALA A 57 -5.67 2.33 -7.07
CA ALA A 57 -7.03 2.20 -7.56
C ALA A 57 -7.58 0.78 -7.39
N GLU A 58 -6.74 -0.25 -7.55
CA GLU A 58 -7.14 -1.64 -7.28
C GLU A 58 -7.37 -1.89 -5.79
N MET A 59 -6.52 -1.32 -4.93
CA MET A 59 -6.67 -1.43 -3.48
C MET A 59 -7.96 -0.76 -2.99
N ILE A 60 -8.34 0.38 -3.58
CA ILE A 60 -9.62 1.05 -3.31
C ILE A 60 -10.80 0.17 -3.75
N ARG A 61 -10.77 -0.38 -4.99
CA ARG A 61 -11.83 -1.26 -5.50
C ARG A 61 -12.03 -2.51 -4.66
N GLN A 62 -10.99 -2.99 -3.99
CA GLN A 62 -11.04 -4.13 -3.08
C GLN A 62 -11.38 -3.76 -1.61
N ASP A 63 -11.83 -2.53 -1.34
CA ASP A 63 -12.13 -1.99 0.01
C ASP A 63 -10.94 -2.07 1.00
N LYS A 64 -9.70 -2.06 0.48
CA LYS A 64 -8.50 -2.09 1.30
C LYS A 64 -8.06 -0.69 1.73
N VAL A 65 -8.44 0.34 0.98
CA VAL A 65 -8.17 1.76 1.30
C VAL A 65 -9.50 2.50 1.37
N ALA A 66 -9.73 3.18 2.50
CA ALA A 66 -11.01 3.82 2.79
C ALA A 66 -10.94 5.35 2.74
N ILE A 67 -9.77 5.93 3.04
CA ILE A 67 -9.57 7.37 3.10
C ILE A 67 -8.25 7.72 2.43
N ILE A 68 -8.22 8.80 1.64
CA ILE A 68 -7.01 9.33 1.04
C ILE A 68 -6.87 10.80 1.41
N SER A 69 -5.70 11.17 1.92
CA SER A 69 -5.28 12.55 2.13
C SER A 69 -4.13 12.84 1.16
N CYS A 70 -4.40 13.60 0.10
CA CYS A 70 -3.42 13.92 -0.95
C CYS A 70 -3.29 15.42 -1.15
N THR A 71 -2.31 15.83 -1.97
CA THR A 71 -2.20 17.22 -2.42
C THR A 71 -3.07 17.44 -3.67
N GLY A 72 -3.29 18.70 -4.05
CA GLY A 72 -4.02 19.03 -5.29
C GLY A 72 -3.40 18.41 -6.55
N ALA A 73 -2.06 18.33 -6.61
CA ALA A 73 -1.34 17.76 -7.75
C ALA A 73 -1.73 16.30 -8.03
N ASN A 74 -1.95 15.50 -6.99
CA ASN A 74 -2.39 14.11 -7.18
C ASN A 74 -3.77 14.04 -7.85
N LEU A 75 -4.68 14.94 -7.49
CA LEU A 75 -6.02 14.98 -8.10
C LEU A 75 -5.96 15.51 -9.53
N GLU A 76 -5.10 16.47 -9.83
CA GLU A 76 -4.97 17.03 -11.17
C GLU A 76 -4.35 16.04 -12.17
N GLU A 77 -3.43 15.19 -11.71
CA GLU A 77 -2.69 14.25 -12.55
C GLU A 77 -3.36 12.87 -12.70
N ASP A 78 -4.11 12.40 -11.68
CA ASP A 78 -4.70 11.05 -11.64
C ASP A 78 -6.23 11.01 -11.93
N VAL A 79 -6.83 12.07 -12.50
CA VAL A 79 -8.26 12.12 -12.92
C VAL A 79 -8.54 11.32 -14.19
#